data_AF-A0A7W1HLX0-F1
#
_entry.id   AF-A0A7W1HLX0-F1
#
_cell.length_a   1.000
_cell.length_b   1.000
_cell.length_c   1.000
_cell.angle_alpha   90.00
_cell.angle_beta   90.00
_cell.angle_gamma   90.00
#
_symmetry.space_group_name_H-M   'P 1'
#
loop_
_entity.id
_entity.type
_entity.pdbx_description
1 polymer ?
#
loop_
_entity_poly.entity_id
_entity_poly.type
_entity_poly.pdbx_seq_one_letter_code
_entity_poly.pdbx_strand_id
1 'polypeptide(L)' 'MHIPTLIERKRNGEELAPNEIAALIDGFTRGEIPDYQMSA' A
#
# COMPACT_ATOMS: atom_id res chain seq x y z
N MET A 1 0.54 -9.80 2.42
CA MET A 1 1.05 -8.61 1.71
C MET A 1 1.84 -7.78 2.71
N HIS A 2 3.07 -7.37 2.41
CA HIS A 2 3.90 -6.60 3.34
C HIS A 2 3.88 -5.12 2.93
N ILE A 3 3.02 -4.32 3.57
CA ILE A 3 2.78 -2.91 3.22
C ILE A 3 4.05 -2.05 3.19
N PRO A 4 5.00 -2.17 4.13
CA PRO A 4 6.25 -1.38 4.08
C PRO A 4 7.05 -1.58 2.80
N THR A 5 6.96 -2.76 2.17
CA THR A 5 7.64 -3.04 0.90
C THR A 5 7.00 -2.29 -0.26
N LEU A 6 5.67 -2.13 -0.26
CA LEU A 6 4.97 -1.35 -1.29
C LEU A 6 5.27 0.16 -1.16
N ILE A 7 5.33 0.66 0.08
CA ILE A 7 5.73 2.05 0.38
C ILE A 7 7.17 2.29 -0.11
N GLU A 8 8.10 1.38 0.19
CA GLU A 8 9.49 1.49 -0.28
C GLU A 8 9.59 1.53 -1.81
N ARG A 9 8.90 0.63 -2.50
CA ARG A 9 8.89 0.60 -3.98
C ARG A 9 8.34 1.90 -4.55
N LYS A 10 7.22 2.39 -4.02
CA LYS A 10 6.63 3.65 -4.48
C LYS A 10 7.53 4.86 -4.19
N ARG A 11 8.19 4.89 -3.03
CA ARG A 11 9.22 5.88 -2.65
C ARG A 11 10.40 5.88 -3.62
N ASN A 12 10.81 4.70 -4.09
CA ASN A 12 11.89 4.55 -5.07
C ASN A 12 11.46 4.90 -6.51
N GLY A 13 10.20 5.29 -6.72
CA GLY A 13 9.66 5.65 -8.03
C GLY A 13 9.19 4.47 -8.87
N GLU A 14 9.12 3.26 -8.29
CA GLU A 14 8.62 2.09 -8.99
C GLU A 14 7.10 2.15 -9.20
N GLU A 15 6.64 1.51 -10.27
CA GLU A 15 5.22 1.32 -10.53
C GLU A 15 4.68 0.13 -9.73
N LEU A 16 3.55 0.34 -9.07
CA LEU A 16 2.79 -0.73 -8.41
C LEU A 16 1.82 -1.34 -9.41
N ALA A 17 1.69 -2.66 -9.38
CA ALA A 17 0.73 -3.33 -10.23
C ALA A 17 -0.71 -3.01 -9.78
N PRO A 18 -1.71 -3.03 -10.69
CA PRO A 18 -3.10 -2.69 -10.35
C PRO A 18 -3.69 -3.52 -9.19
N ASN A 19 -3.30 -4.79 -9.07
CA ASN A 19 -3.72 -5.67 -7.97
C ASN A 19 -3.12 -5.29 -6.62
N GLU A 20 -1.90 -4.74 -6.60
CA GLU A 20 -1.25 -4.24 -5.37
C GLU A 20 -1.97 -2.99 -4.86
N ILE A 21 -2.35 -2.09 -5.78
CA ILE A 21 -3.13 -0.90 -5.47
C ILE A 21 -4.53 -1.30 -4.97
N ALA A 22 -5.20 -2.24 -5.63
CA ALA A 22 -6.51 -2.72 -5.21
C ALA A 22 -6.49 -3.32 -3.79
N ALA A 23 -5.45 -4.08 -3.46
CA ALA A 23 -5.29 -4.66 -2.13
C ALA A 23 -4.97 -3.61 -1.05
N LEU A 24 -4.20 -2.57 -1.38
CA LEU A 24 -3.96 -1.42 -0.48
C LEU A 24 -5.28 -0.71 -0.15
N ILE A 25 -6.11 -0.47 -1.16
CA ILE A 25 -7.42 0.20 -0.99
C ILE A 25 -8.36 -0.69 -0.16
N ASP A 26 -8.52 -1.97 -0.51
CA ASP A 26 -9.40 -2.88 0.20
C ASP A 26 -8.97 -3.03 1.68
N GLY A 27 -7.68 -3.25 1.95
CA GLY A 27 -7.15 -3.33 3.31
C GLY A 27 -7.34 -2.06 4.11
N PHE A 28 -7.17 -0.87 3.51
CA PHE A 28 -7.43 0.40 4.18
C PHE A 28 -8.92 0.58 4.50
N THR A 29 -9.80 0.33 3.53
CA THR A 29 -11.26 0.47 3.73
C THR A 29 -11.85 -0.53 4.72
N ARG A 30 -11.20 -1.68 4.92
CA ARG A 30 -11.56 -2.68 5.95
C ARG A 30 -10.98 -2.37 7.34
N GLY A 31 -10.11 -1.36 7.46
CA GLY A 31 -9.40 -1.04 8.71
C GLY A 31 -8.27 -2.02 9.05
N GLU A 32 -7.81 -2.82 8.08
CA GLU A 32 -6.70 -3.76 8.24
C GLU A 32 -5.34 -3.06 8.09
N ILE A 33 -5.30 -1.94 7.36
CA ILE A 33 -4.12 -1.09 7.18
C ILE A 33 -4.30 0.17 8.03
N PRO A 34 -3.42 0.43 9.01
CA PRO A 34 -3.43 1.67 9.77
C PRO A 34 -3.18 2.91 8.91
N ASP A 35 -3.83 4.02 9.27
CA ASP A 35 -3.73 5.32 8.57
C ASP A 35 -2.28 5.80 8.36
N TYR A 36 -1.39 5.52 9.31
CA TYR A 36 0.01 5.91 9.20
C TYR A 36 0.75 5.18 8.07
N GLN A 37 0.31 3.99 7.66
CA GLN A 37 0.90 3.28 6.53
C GLN A 37 0.38 3.82 5.19
N MET A 38 -0.88 4.25 5.11
CA MET A 38 -1.42 4.86 3.89
C MET A 38 -0.96 6.31 3.68
N SER A 39 -0.52 6.97 4.74
CA SER A 39 -0.03 8.37 4.69
C SER A 39 1.47 8.48 4.36
N ALA A 40 2.20 7.35 4.34
CA ALA A 40 3.65 7.28 4.13
C ALA A 40 4.01 7.16 2.64
#